data_AF-A0A535N9X7-F1
#
_entry.id   AF-A0A535N9X7-F1
#
_cell.length_a   1.000
_cell.length_b   1.000
_cell.length_c   1.000
_cell.angle_alpha   90.00
_cell.angle_beta   90.00
_cell.angle_gamma   90.00
#
_symmetry.space_group_name_H-M   'P 1'
#
loop_
_entity.id
_entity.type
_entity.pdbx_description
1 polymer ?
#
loop_
_entity_poly.entity_id
_entity_poly.type
_entity_poly.pdbx_seq_one_letter_code
_entity_poly.pdbx_strand_id
1 'polypeptide(L)'
;MDLFNGAVGSNQVHDFNPGIRESGLFWTQPVAGDSLGVELEAGTASLALDDLDEEDYHDLHNALIDGPSDPASVSFEMRWQAIAKPMNVTDSVHRFTGRFRLCAVQIEWSATAPGFSFVSDPANTTTNVRSVIGRERNGVFFDE
;
A
#
# COMPACT_ATOMS: atom_id res chain seq x y z
N MET A 1 0.26 4.50 -10.75
CA MET A 1 -0.04 3.10 -10.40
C MET A 1 -0.92 2.60 -11.50
N ASP A 2 -0.44 1.62 -12.25
CA ASP A 2 -1.29 0.92 -13.21
C ASP A 2 -2.35 0.20 -12.41
N LEU A 3 -3.61 0.53 -12.69
CA LEU A 3 -4.76 -0.16 -12.12
C LEU A 3 -5.15 -1.24 -13.12
N PHE A 4 -5.14 -2.50 -12.68
CA PHE A 4 -5.73 -3.56 -13.49
C PHE A 4 -7.24 -3.29 -13.62
N ASN A 5 -7.67 -2.94 -14.83
CA ASN A 5 -9.08 -2.86 -15.18
C ASN A 5 -9.46 -4.13 -15.93
N GLY A 6 -10.09 -5.08 -15.24
CA GLY A 6 -10.52 -6.35 -15.83
C GLY A 6 -11.57 -6.18 -16.95
N ALA A 7 -11.78 -7.24 -17.73
CA ALA A 7 -12.64 -7.25 -18.92
C ALA A 7 -14.14 -7.04 -18.65
N VAL A 8 -14.58 -7.08 -17.39
CA VAL A 8 -15.98 -6.92 -16.99
C VAL A 8 -16.21 -5.52 -16.45
N GLY A 9 -16.56 -4.60 -17.36
CA GLY A 9 -16.94 -3.21 -17.06
C GLY A 9 -18.24 -3.04 -16.27
N SER A 10 -18.57 -3.92 -15.32
CA SER A 10 -19.65 -3.72 -14.34
C SER A 10 -19.50 -4.66 -13.13
N ASN A 11 -18.90 -4.15 -12.05
CA ASN A 11 -19.11 -4.56 -10.65
C ASN A 11 -18.86 -6.03 -10.24
N GLN A 12 -17.66 -6.55 -10.40
CA GLN A 12 -17.20 -7.61 -9.49
C GLN A 12 -15.82 -7.27 -8.93
N VAL A 13 -15.84 -6.96 -7.63
CA VAL A 13 -14.70 -6.65 -6.77
C VAL A 13 -14.35 -7.98 -6.10
N HIS A 14 -13.45 -8.73 -6.71
CA HIS A 14 -12.77 -9.78 -5.96
C HIS A 14 -12.15 -9.12 -4.71
N ASP A 15 -12.38 -9.70 -3.54
CA ASP A 15 -11.82 -9.20 -2.28
C ASP A 15 -10.53 -9.96 -2.02
N PHE A 16 -9.42 -9.39 -2.51
CA PHE A 16 -8.06 -9.86 -2.23
C PHE A 16 -7.55 -9.20 -0.96
N ASN A 17 -7.30 -10.01 0.07
CA ASN A 17 -6.76 -9.53 1.33
C ASN A 17 -6.07 -10.66 2.12
N PRO A 18 -5.28 -10.37 3.17
CA PRO A 18 -4.49 -11.37 3.89
C PRO A 18 -5.28 -12.17 4.96
N GLY A 19 -6.61 -12.21 4.84
CA GLY A 19 -7.53 -12.85 5.79
C GLY A 19 -7.65 -12.14 7.14
N ILE A 20 -8.36 -12.77 8.08
CA ILE A 20 -8.52 -12.27 9.46
C ILE A 20 -7.60 -13.04 10.40
N ARG A 21 -6.45 -12.44 10.75
CA ARG A 21 -5.48 -13.08 11.66
C ARG A 21 -6.04 -13.21 13.08
N GLU A 22 -5.55 -14.19 13.86
CA GLU A 22 -5.91 -14.40 15.28
C GLU A 22 -5.80 -13.14 16.16
N SER A 23 -4.92 -12.21 15.79
CA SER A 23 -4.80 -10.88 16.43
C SER A 23 -6.07 -10.03 16.38
N GLY A 24 -7.05 -10.39 15.56
CA GLY A 24 -8.26 -9.62 15.30
C GLY A 24 -8.05 -8.39 14.41
N LEU A 25 -6.83 -8.18 13.90
CA LEU A 25 -6.56 -7.13 12.92
C LEU A 25 -7.14 -7.52 11.56
N PHE A 26 -7.87 -6.57 10.98
CA PHE A 26 -8.56 -6.73 9.71
C PHE A 26 -7.77 -6.04 8.59
N TRP A 27 -7.55 -6.73 7.46
CA TRP A 27 -6.85 -6.19 6.28
C TRP A 27 -5.47 -5.61 6.56
N THR A 28 -4.77 -6.18 7.53
CA THR A 28 -3.37 -5.84 7.79
C THR A 28 -2.53 -7.10 7.80
N GLN A 29 -1.39 -7.02 7.12
CA GLN A 29 -0.42 -8.09 7.09
C GLN A 29 0.92 -7.56 7.63
N PRO A 30 1.58 -8.27 8.55
CA PRO A 30 2.96 -7.99 8.86
C PRO A 30 3.82 -8.36 7.65
N VAL A 31 4.74 -7.46 7.33
CA VAL A 31 5.81 -7.69 6.37
C VAL A 31 7.13 -7.80 7.12
N ALA A 32 8.17 -8.34 6.48
CA ALA A 32 9.47 -8.42 7.10
C ALA A 32 10.00 -7.01 7.43
N GLY A 33 10.68 -6.86 8.57
CA GLY A 33 11.11 -5.53 9.05
C GLY A 33 12.14 -4.85 8.13
N ASP A 34 12.84 -5.63 7.31
CA ASP A 34 13.79 -5.19 6.29
C ASP A 34 13.14 -4.93 4.93
N SER A 35 11.87 -5.27 4.73
CA SER A 35 11.09 -4.92 3.53
C SER A 35 10.87 -3.41 3.41
N LEU A 36 10.91 -2.66 4.51
CA LEU A 36 10.68 -1.22 4.55
C LEU A 36 11.93 -0.47 5.03
N GLY A 37 12.51 0.34 4.14
CA GLY A 37 13.60 1.27 4.46
C GLY A 37 13.08 2.71 4.48
N VAL A 38 13.34 3.47 5.54
CA VAL A 38 12.86 4.86 5.67
C VAL A 38 13.96 5.76 6.24
N GLU A 39 14.42 6.72 5.43
CA GLU A 39 15.44 7.70 5.79
C GLU A 39 14.92 9.11 5.53
N LEU A 40 14.08 9.62 6.44
CA LEU A 40 13.31 10.85 6.22
C LEU A 40 14.17 12.11 6.09
N GLU A 41 15.35 12.15 6.72
CA GLU A 41 16.25 13.30 6.60
C GLU A 41 17.05 13.27 5.29
N ALA A 42 17.41 12.07 4.80
CA ALA A 42 17.91 11.87 3.44
C ALA A 42 16.80 12.04 2.38
N GLY A 43 15.54 11.98 2.80
CA GLY A 43 14.38 12.14 1.94
C GLY A 43 14.09 10.92 1.08
N THR A 44 14.42 9.71 1.56
CA THR A 44 14.23 8.46 0.82
C THR A 44 13.39 7.46 1.60
N ALA A 45 12.64 6.65 0.88
CA ALA A 45 12.02 5.44 1.42
C ALA A 45 11.98 4.35 0.34
N SER A 46 11.94 3.09 0.75
CA SER A 46 11.77 1.94 -0.15
C SER A 46 10.89 0.88 0.49
N LEU A 47 10.08 0.22 -0.34
CA LEU A 47 9.31 -0.97 0.02
C LEU A 47 9.65 -2.07 -0.98
N ALA A 48 10.09 -3.22 -0.50
CA ALA A 48 10.38 -4.41 -1.29
C ALA A 48 9.67 -5.60 -0.67
N LEU A 49 8.68 -6.11 -1.39
CA LEU A 49 7.86 -7.25 -1.03
C LEU A 49 7.91 -8.25 -2.17
N ASP A 50 8.11 -9.52 -1.84
CA ASP A 50 8.17 -10.59 -2.81
C ASP A 50 7.23 -11.71 -2.37
N ASP A 51 6.37 -12.14 -3.29
CA ASP A 51 5.39 -13.21 -3.10
C ASP A 51 4.60 -13.05 -1.79
N LEU A 52 4.13 -11.83 -1.53
CA LEU A 52 3.31 -11.55 -0.36
C LEU A 52 1.97 -12.26 -0.53
N ASP A 53 1.69 -13.16 0.40
CA ASP A 53 0.50 -13.99 0.44
C ASP A 53 -0.77 -13.14 0.52
N GLU A 54 -1.72 -13.43 -0.36
CA GLU A 54 -3.04 -12.82 -0.44
C GLU A 54 -4.08 -13.92 -0.67
N GLU A 55 -5.31 -13.65 -0.26
CA GLU A 55 -6.41 -14.59 -0.42
C GLU A 55 -7.52 -13.95 -1.27
N ASP A 56 -7.94 -14.63 -2.35
CA ASP A 56 -9.11 -14.23 -3.12
C ASP A 56 -10.38 -14.83 -2.50
N TYR A 57 -11.11 -14.01 -1.76
CA TYR A 57 -12.39 -14.40 -1.18
C TYR A 57 -13.57 -14.23 -2.15
N HIS A 58 -13.33 -13.72 -3.36
CA HIS A 58 -14.30 -13.41 -4.43
C HIS A 58 -15.31 -12.30 -4.11
N ASP A 59 -15.71 -12.15 -2.84
CA ASP A 59 -16.56 -11.09 -2.34
C ASP A 59 -16.30 -10.75 -0.87
N LEU A 60 -16.73 -9.53 -0.49
CA LEU A 60 -16.56 -8.98 0.85
C LEU A 60 -17.26 -9.78 1.95
N HIS A 61 -18.44 -10.37 1.68
CA HIS A 61 -19.17 -11.10 2.70
C HIS A 61 -18.40 -12.35 3.12
N ASN A 62 -17.87 -13.08 2.15
CA ASN A 62 -17.02 -14.25 2.36
C ASN A 62 -15.71 -13.87 3.09
N ALA A 63 -15.07 -12.76 2.71
CA ALA A 63 -13.87 -12.25 3.39
C ALA A 63 -14.12 -11.91 4.88
N LEU A 64 -15.26 -11.27 5.19
CA LEU A 64 -15.60 -10.87 6.57
C LEU A 64 -15.82 -12.04 7.52
N ILE A 65 -16.11 -13.23 6.99
CA ILE A 65 -16.32 -14.45 7.79
C ILE A 65 -15.14 -15.43 7.69
N ASP A 66 -14.04 -15.01 7.06
CA ASP A 66 -12.85 -15.86 6.84
C ASP A 66 -13.25 -17.18 6.14
N GLY A 67 -14.08 -17.07 5.10
CA GLY A 67 -14.61 -18.22 4.36
C GLY A 67 -13.60 -18.87 3.40
N PRO A 68 -14.03 -19.79 2.52
CA PRO A 68 -13.13 -20.39 1.54
C PRO A 68 -12.53 -19.36 0.59
N SER A 69 -11.22 -19.44 0.35
CA SER A 69 -10.48 -18.54 -0.54
C SER A 69 -9.59 -19.33 -1.52
N ASP A 70 -9.24 -18.68 -2.63
CA ASP A 70 -8.19 -19.14 -3.53
C ASP A 70 -6.85 -18.44 -3.20
N PRO A 71 -5.70 -19.12 -3.34
CA PRO A 71 -4.40 -18.51 -3.08
C PRO A 71 -4.08 -17.45 -4.13
N ALA A 72 -3.54 -16.32 -3.69
CA ALA A 72 -3.00 -15.27 -4.55
C ALA A 72 -1.70 -14.71 -3.96
N SER A 73 -0.94 -13.97 -4.76
CA SER A 73 0.22 -13.26 -4.24
C SER A 73 0.51 -11.98 -4.98
N VAL A 74 1.18 -11.05 -4.29
CA VAL A 74 1.63 -9.77 -4.83
C VAL A 74 3.10 -9.52 -4.52
N SER A 75 3.84 -8.97 -5.48
CA SER A 75 5.20 -8.45 -5.25
C SER A 75 5.21 -6.95 -5.55
N PHE A 76 5.93 -6.19 -4.73
CA PHE A 76 6.09 -4.74 -4.89
C PHE A 76 7.55 -4.36 -4.80
N GLU A 77 8.01 -3.53 -5.74
CA GLU A 77 9.24 -2.76 -5.59
C GLU A 77 8.94 -1.28 -5.76
N MET A 78 9.05 -0.53 -4.67
CA MET A 78 8.70 0.88 -4.61
C MET A 78 9.83 1.70 -4.02
N ARG A 79 10.12 2.85 -4.62
CA ARG A 79 11.17 3.77 -4.18
C ARG A 79 10.67 5.20 -4.20
N TRP A 80 10.75 5.89 -3.07
CA TRP A 80 10.41 7.30 -2.92
C TRP A 80 11.67 8.15 -2.79
N GLN A 81 11.68 9.29 -3.47
CA GLN A 81 12.73 10.30 -3.36
C GLN A 81 12.10 11.69 -3.21
N ALA A 82 12.53 12.44 -2.20
CA ALA A 82 12.07 13.79 -1.96
C ALA A 82 12.42 14.73 -3.13
N ILE A 83 11.43 15.48 -3.60
CA ILE A 83 11.57 16.50 -4.65
C ILE A 83 11.43 17.93 -4.11
N ALA A 84 11.09 18.06 -2.83
CA ALA A 84 10.92 19.33 -2.16
C ALA A 84 11.47 19.30 -0.73
N LYS A 85 11.65 20.50 -0.17
CA LYS A 85 11.98 20.69 1.24
C LYS A 85 10.85 20.18 2.14
N PRO A 86 11.15 19.79 3.39
CA PRO A 86 10.12 19.36 4.32
C PRO A 86 9.17 20.51 4.66
N MET A 87 7.90 20.17 4.85
CA MET A 87 6.82 21.07 5.23
C MET A 87 6.14 20.56 6.49
N ASN A 88 5.75 21.48 7.37
CA ASN A 88 4.86 21.15 8.48
C ASN A 88 3.43 21.39 8.01
N VAL A 89 2.56 20.43 8.30
CA VAL A 89 1.13 20.52 8.04
C VAL A 89 0.41 20.43 9.38
N THR A 90 -0.51 21.36 9.64
CA THR A 90 -1.35 21.37 10.84
C THR A 90 -2.77 21.69 10.44
N ASP A 91 -3.69 20.81 10.80
CA ASP A 91 -5.13 20.98 10.67
C ASP A 91 -5.75 20.83 12.06
N SER A 92 -6.08 21.96 12.68
CA SER A 92 -6.66 22.00 14.02
C SER A 92 -8.12 21.58 14.06
N VAL A 93 -8.83 21.64 12.94
CA VAL A 93 -10.24 21.18 12.86
C VAL A 93 -10.27 19.66 12.96
N HIS A 94 -9.35 18.98 12.27
CA HIS A 94 -9.26 17.52 12.26
C HIS A 94 -8.21 16.96 13.23
N ARG A 95 -7.60 17.80 14.08
CA ARG A 95 -6.58 17.42 15.07
C ARG A 95 -5.41 16.63 14.45
N PHE A 96 -4.94 17.09 13.29
CA PHE A 96 -3.88 16.45 12.53
C PHE A 96 -2.65 17.34 12.45
N THR A 97 -1.46 16.79 12.71
CA THR A 97 -0.21 17.48 12.43
C THR A 97 0.90 16.51 12.03
N GLY A 98 1.80 16.97 11.18
CA GLY A 98 2.96 16.20 10.78
C GLY A 98 3.99 17.01 10.01
N ARG A 99 5.15 16.39 9.81
CA ARG A 99 6.25 16.92 9.00
C ARG A 99 6.50 15.99 7.82
N PHE A 100 6.33 16.52 6.63
CA PHE A 100 6.24 15.76 5.39
C PHE A 100 7.18 16.28 4.32
N ARG A 101 7.53 15.46 3.34
CA ARG A 101 8.26 15.83 2.13
C ARG A 101 7.47 15.34 0.92
N LEU A 102 7.23 16.23 -0.04
CA LEU A 102 6.76 15.83 -1.36
C LEU A 102 7.85 14.99 -2.04
N CYS A 103 7.43 13.90 -2.66
CA CYS A 103 8.31 12.94 -3.31
C CYS A 103 7.86 12.65 -4.73
N ALA A 104 8.81 12.17 -5.54
CA ALA A 104 8.50 11.27 -6.64
C ALA A 104 8.55 9.82 -6.13
N VAL A 105 7.82 8.94 -6.79
CA VAL A 105 7.86 7.49 -6.55
C VAL A 105 8.10 6.77 -7.87
N GLN A 106 8.85 5.69 -7.81
CA GLN A 106 8.95 4.66 -8.85
C GLN A 106 8.36 3.38 -8.29
N ILE A 107 7.48 2.72 -9.05
CA ILE A 107 6.75 1.54 -8.62
C ILE A 107 6.75 0.53 -9.75
N GLU A 108 7.13 -0.70 -9.45
CA GLU A 108 6.75 -1.88 -10.21
C GLU A 108 6.10 -2.89 -9.28
N TRP A 109 5.13 -3.64 -9.80
CA TRP A 109 4.43 -4.65 -9.03
C TRP A 109 3.87 -5.75 -9.92
N SER A 110 3.62 -6.90 -9.33
CA SER A 110 3.01 -8.03 -9.99
C SER A 110 1.99 -8.70 -9.09
N ALA A 111 1.04 -9.41 -9.70
CA ALA A 111 0.09 -10.26 -9.00
C ALA A 111 -0.06 -11.60 -9.69
N THR A 112 -0.28 -12.66 -8.92
CA THR A 112 -0.60 -13.99 -9.42
C THR A 112 -1.76 -14.61 -8.66
N ALA A 113 -2.57 -15.39 -9.36
CA ALA A 113 -3.66 -16.21 -8.81
C ALA A 113 -3.96 -17.36 -9.79
N PRO A 114 -4.76 -18.39 -9.43
CA PRO A 114 -5.16 -19.44 -10.36
C PRO A 114 -5.74 -18.89 -11.67
N GLY A 115 -5.04 -19.14 -12.77
CA GLY A 115 -5.46 -18.69 -14.11
C GLY A 115 -5.25 -17.19 -14.39
N PHE A 116 -4.59 -16.46 -13.49
CA PHE A 116 -4.33 -15.03 -13.62
C PHE A 116 -2.88 -14.67 -13.31
N SER A 117 -2.32 -13.77 -14.12
CA SER A 117 -1.05 -13.12 -13.82
C SER A 117 -1.05 -11.70 -14.38
N PHE A 118 -0.43 -10.79 -13.64
CA PHE A 118 -0.26 -9.40 -14.02
C PHE A 118 1.14 -8.93 -13.63
N VAL A 119 1.73 -8.11 -14.49
CA VAL A 119 2.98 -7.39 -14.24
C VAL A 119 2.75 -5.96 -14.73
N SER A 120 3.06 -4.97 -13.89
CA SER A 120 2.96 -3.56 -14.28
C SER A 120 4.00 -3.20 -15.33
N ASP A 121 3.88 -1.99 -15.91
CA ASP A 121 4.98 -1.44 -16.67
C ASP A 121 6.22 -1.23 -15.75
N PRO A 122 7.44 -1.16 -16.32
CA PRO A 122 8.66 -0.98 -15.54
C PRO A 122 8.65 0.28 -14.66
N ALA A 123 9.31 0.25 -13.50
CA ALA A 123 9.21 1.34 -12.52
C ALA A 123 9.57 2.75 -13.06
N ASN A 124 10.41 2.84 -14.08
CA ASN A 124 10.80 4.10 -14.71
C ASN A 124 9.72 4.76 -15.58
N THR A 125 8.62 4.06 -15.89
CA THR A 125 7.44 4.61 -16.59
C THR A 125 6.40 5.16 -15.62
N THR A 126 6.64 5.07 -14.30
CA THR A 126 5.70 5.52 -13.27
C THR A 126 5.29 6.97 -13.48
N THR A 127 3.98 7.19 -13.65
CA THR A 127 3.40 8.54 -13.59
C THR A 127 3.09 8.89 -12.14
N ASN A 128 3.85 9.84 -11.59
CA ASN A 128 3.63 10.35 -10.23
C ASN A 128 2.48 11.38 -10.21
N VAL A 129 1.37 11.04 -9.54
CA VAL A 129 0.28 11.99 -9.28
C VAL A 129 0.59 12.82 -8.03
N ARG A 130 0.75 12.13 -6.89
CA ARG A 130 1.21 12.68 -5.62
C ARG A 130 1.87 11.58 -4.81
N SER A 131 2.97 11.91 -4.14
CA SER A 131 3.60 11.03 -3.15
C SER A 131 4.23 11.85 -2.04
N VAL A 132 4.17 11.30 -0.82
CA VAL A 132 4.65 11.96 0.39
C VAL A 132 5.32 10.92 1.27
N ILE A 133 6.42 11.30 1.91
CA ILE A 133 6.98 10.60 3.06
C ILE A 133 7.04 11.57 4.24
N GLY A 134 6.92 11.08 5.46
CA GLY A 134 6.97 11.97 6.62
C GLY A 134 6.69 11.26 7.93
N ARG A 135 6.59 12.07 8.98
CA ARG A 135 6.10 11.66 10.29
C ARG A 135 4.81 12.40 10.56
N GLU A 136 3.79 11.62 10.85
CA GLU A 136 2.54 12.12 11.40
C GLU A 136 2.56 11.92 12.91
N ARG A 137 1.95 12.86 13.64
CA ARG A 137 1.67 12.69 15.07
C ARG A 137 0.26 12.14 15.21
N ASN A 138 0.11 11.09 16.03
CA ASN A 138 -1.20 10.58 16.40
C ASN A 138 -2.08 11.70 16.99
N GLY A 139 -3.28 11.87 16.42
CA GLY A 139 -4.19 12.97 16.75
C GLY A 139 -4.72 12.98 18.19
N VAL A 140 -4.60 11.87 18.93
CA VAL A 140 -4.89 11.87 20.38
C VAL A 140 -3.94 12.80 21.13
N PHE A 141 -2.70 12.94 20.66
CA PHE A 141 -1.65 13.80 21.22
C PHE A 141 -1.57 15.16 20.52
N PHE A 142 -2.63 15.60 19.84
CA PHE A 142 -2.58 16.83 19.04
C PHE A 142 -2.31 18.09 19.88
N ASP A 143 -2.88 18.17 21.08
CA ASP A 143 -2.77 19.34 21.97
C ASP A 143 -1.52 19.31 22.87
N GLU A 144 -0.71 18.25 22.80
CA GLU A 144 0.55 18.10 23.56
C GLU A 144 1.75 18.78 22.85
#